data_AF-A0A1B6MNS4-F1
#
_entry.id   AF-A0A1B6MNS4-F1
#
_cell.length_a   1.000
_cell.length_b   1.000
_cell.length_c   1.000
_cell.angle_alpha   90.00
_cell.angle_beta   90.00
_cell.angle_gamma   90.00
#
_symmetry.space_group_name_H-M   'P 1'
#
loop_
_entity.id
_entity.type
_entity.pdbx_description
1 polymer ?
#
loop_
_entity_poly.entity_id
_entity_poly.type
_entity_poly.pdbx_seq_one_letter_code
_entity_poly.pdbx_strand_id
1 'polypeptide(L)'
;DDWAGLPCRLLAVYRSPTSNLTVFVDALKETRKDLNNENGLNILAGDVHCNIWDVSLNSLQDRYLDTLQDAGYFPCIDKVTRPQSQTCVDNFFITVPKKLTITSTIIDSALTDHSAIVLEVLNNMKQSKTTNNTQT
;
A
#
# COMPACT_ATOMS: atom_id res chain seq x y z
N ASP A 1 5.40 -7.50 -21.24
CA ASP A 1 5.88 -8.04 -19.96
C ASP A 1 4.70 -8.52 -19.16
N ASP A 2 4.71 -9.82 -18.93
CA ASP A 2 3.70 -10.63 -18.27
C ASP A 2 4.04 -10.64 -16.78
N TRP A 3 3.19 -10.11 -15.88
CA TRP A 3 3.45 -10.21 -14.45
C TRP A 3 3.12 -11.60 -13.88
N ALA A 4 2.52 -12.51 -14.65
CA ALA A 4 2.37 -13.89 -14.22
C ALA A 4 3.77 -14.52 -14.01
N GLY A 5 4.22 -14.53 -12.76
CA GLY A 5 5.58 -14.93 -12.36
C GLY A 5 6.48 -13.82 -11.80
N LEU A 6 6.02 -12.56 -11.72
CA LEU A 6 6.76 -11.51 -11.01
C LEU A 6 6.64 -11.70 -9.49
N PRO A 7 7.72 -11.46 -8.73
CA PRO A 7 7.68 -11.48 -7.27
C PRO A 7 6.66 -10.48 -6.73
N CYS A 8 5.84 -10.94 -5.79
CA CYS A 8 5.01 -10.10 -4.96
C CYS A 8 5.62 -10.02 -3.55
N ARG A 9 5.90 -8.81 -3.07
CA ARG A 9 6.43 -8.55 -1.73
C ARG A 9 5.36 -7.88 -0.89
N LEU A 10 4.97 -8.52 0.21
CA LEU A 10 4.10 -7.91 1.23
C LEU A 10 4.96 -7.49 2.43
N LEU A 11 4.91 -6.20 2.75
CA LEU A 11 5.54 -5.60 3.90
C LEU A 11 4.44 -5.20 4.88
N ALA A 12 4.52 -5.70 6.11
CA ALA A 12 3.63 -5.31 7.19
C ALA A 12 4.43 -4.48 8.20
N VAL A 13 3.94 -3.28 8.51
CA VAL A 13 4.55 -2.40 9.51
C VAL A 13 3.53 -2.03 10.58
N TYR A 14 4.00 -1.97 11.82
CA TYR A 14 3.20 -1.50 12.94
C TYR A 14 4.00 -0.48 13.73
N ARG A 15 3.36 0.62 14.10
CA ARG A 15 3.92 1.60 15.02
C ARG A 15 2.89 1.92 16.10
N SER A 16 3.26 1.60 17.35
CA SER A 16 2.41 1.87 18.52
C SER A 16 1.94 3.34 18.59
N PRO A 17 0.68 3.62 18.94
CA PRO A 17 0.17 4.99 19.13
C PRO A 17 1.02 5.82 20.10
N THR A 18 1.66 5.18 21.07
CA THR A 18 2.47 5.81 22.13
C THR A 18 3.94 6.01 21.78
N SER A 19 4.46 5.40 20.71
CA SER A 19 5.86 5.58 20.31
C SER A 19 6.05 6.90 19.57
N ASN A 20 7.26 7.24 19.09
CA ASN A 20 7.49 8.51 18.42
C ASN A 20 7.34 8.39 16.89
N LEU A 21 6.39 9.11 16.29
CA LEU A 21 6.17 9.09 14.84
C LEU A 21 7.38 9.63 14.05
N THR A 22 8.09 10.63 14.58
CA THR A 22 9.29 11.17 13.93
C THR A 22 10.37 10.10 13.79
N VAL A 23 10.63 9.33 14.85
CA VAL A 23 11.61 8.23 14.83
C VAL A 23 11.23 7.19 13.78
N PHE A 24 9.94 6.87 13.67
CA PHE A 24 9.45 5.94 12.65
C PHE A 24 9.67 6.49 11.23
N VAL A 25 9.31 7.74 10.98
CA VAL A 25 9.48 8.38 9.65
C VAL A 25 10.94 8.50 9.28
N ASP A 26 11.82 8.82 10.24
CA ASP A 26 13.26 8.91 10.00
C ASP A 26 13.85 7.52 9.67
N ALA A 27 13.47 6.47 10.40
CA ALA A 27 13.86 5.10 10.10
C ALA A 27 13.32 4.61 8.73
N LEU A 28 12.09 4.98 8.39
CA LEU A 28 11.49 4.69 7.08
C LEU A 28 12.29 5.39 5.96
N LYS A 29 12.70 6.64 6.19
CA LYS A 29 13.51 7.41 5.23
C LYS A 29 14.91 6.83 5.04
N GLU A 30 15.52 6.29 6.08
CA GLU A 30 16.80 5.59 6.01
C GLU A 30 16.69 4.29 5.22
N THR A 31 15.62 3.53 5.44
CA THR A 31 15.36 2.24 4.78
C THR A 31 14.71 2.36 3.39
N ARG A 32 14.41 3.58 2.92
CA ARG A 32 13.71 3.82 1.63
C ARG A 32 14.36 3.12 0.44
N LYS A 33 15.69 3.01 0.42
CA LYS A 33 16.43 2.36 -0.67
C LYS A 33 16.14 0.85 -0.74
N ASP A 34 15.87 0.24 0.41
CA ASP A 34 15.54 -1.19 0.53
C ASP A 34 14.05 -1.47 0.23
N LEU A 35 13.23 -0.41 0.21
CA LEU A 35 11.83 -0.45 -0.21
C LEU A 35 11.66 -0.41 -1.73
N ASN A 36 12.66 0.14 -2.45
CA ASN A 36 12.69 0.13 -3.90
C ASN A 36 13.00 -1.28 -4.41
N ASN A 37 12.02 -1.90 -5.05
CA ASN A 37 12.20 -3.11 -5.83
C ASN A 37 11.60 -2.88 -7.22
N GLU A 38 12.49 -2.69 -8.20
CA GLU A 38 12.12 -2.30 -9.56
C GLU A 38 11.38 -3.41 -10.34
N ASN A 39 11.40 -4.66 -9.86
CA ASN A 39 11.01 -5.83 -10.66
C ASN A 39 9.81 -6.63 -10.09
N GLY A 40 8.87 -5.99 -9.39
CA GLY A 40 7.70 -6.70 -8.87
C GLY A 40 6.59 -5.81 -8.31
N LEU A 41 5.55 -6.46 -7.79
CA LEU A 41 4.51 -5.79 -7.01
C LEU A 41 4.99 -5.72 -5.56
N ASN A 42 5.13 -4.52 -5.01
CA ASN A 42 5.34 -4.34 -3.58
C ASN A 42 4.07 -3.76 -2.97
N ILE A 43 3.64 -4.36 -1.86
CA ILE A 43 2.50 -3.93 -1.06
C ILE A 43 3.03 -3.63 0.34
N LEU A 44 2.82 -2.42 0.81
CA LEU A 44 3.07 -2.01 2.19
C LEU A 44 1.72 -1.86 2.89
N ALA A 45 1.49 -2.64 3.92
CA ALA A 45 0.33 -2.55 4.80
C ALA A 45 0.81 -2.13 6.18
N GLY A 46 0.07 -1.26 6.87
CA GLY A 46 0.40 -1.01 8.26
C GLY A 46 -0.53 -0.11 9.03
N ASP A 47 -0.57 -0.35 10.34
CA ASP A 47 -1.13 0.54 11.34
C ASP A 47 0.02 1.36 11.93
N VAL A 48 0.18 2.59 11.43
CA VAL A 48 1.28 3.48 11.83
C VAL A 48 0.79 4.55 12.81
N HIS A 49 -0.52 4.59 13.05
CA HIS A 49 -1.15 5.67 13.81
C HIS A 49 -0.77 7.07 13.28
N CYS A 50 -0.70 7.18 11.94
CA CYS A 50 -0.41 8.38 11.17
C CYS A 50 -1.65 8.72 10.33
N ASN A 51 -2.36 9.80 10.66
CA ASN A 51 -3.62 10.14 10.01
C ASN A 51 -3.39 10.82 8.66
N ILE A 52 -3.57 10.08 7.56
CA ILE A 52 -3.28 10.60 6.21
C ILE A 52 -4.33 11.55 5.64
N TRP A 53 -5.42 11.83 6.38
CA TRP A 53 -6.39 12.89 6.04
C TRP A 53 -6.03 14.25 6.62
N ASP A 54 -5.21 14.29 7.67
CA ASP A 54 -4.81 15.51 8.36
C ASP A 54 -3.38 15.90 7.96
N VAL A 55 -3.22 16.21 6.67
CA VAL A 55 -1.93 16.56 6.07
C VAL A 55 -1.88 18.07 5.88
N SER A 56 -1.02 18.73 6.65
CA SER A 56 -0.60 20.09 6.37
C SER A 56 0.81 20.10 5.77
N LEU A 57 1.12 21.12 4.96
CA LEU A 57 2.46 21.30 4.39
C LEU A 57 3.54 21.23 5.48
N ASN A 58 4.58 20.42 5.24
CA ASN A 58 5.70 20.16 6.17
C ASN A 58 5.32 19.43 7.48
N SER A 59 4.11 18.86 7.58
CA SER A 59 3.75 18.00 8.73
C SER A 59 4.53 16.68 8.73
N LEU A 60 4.44 15.93 9.83
CA LEU A 60 5.02 14.58 9.87
C LEU A 60 4.29 13.62 8.92
N GLN A 61 3.00 13.83 8.73
CA GLN A 61 2.15 13.09 7.80
C GLN A 61 2.58 13.36 6.36
N ASP A 62 2.85 14.62 6.02
CA ASP A 62 3.39 15.04 4.72
C ASP A 62 4.74 14.35 4.45
N ARG A 63 5.68 14.43 5.41
CA ARG A 63 6.98 13.75 5.34
C ARG A 63 6.87 12.23 5.21
N TYR A 64 5.90 11.62 5.87
CA TYR A 64 5.64 10.19 5.79
C TYR A 64 5.19 9.78 4.38
N LEU A 65 4.24 10.54 3.80
CA LEU A 65 3.74 10.32 2.45
C LEU A 65 4.83 10.57 1.40
N ASP A 66 5.58 11.67 1.53
CA ASP A 66 6.71 11.99 0.66
C ASP A 66 7.76 10.88 0.65
N THR A 67 8.10 10.35 1.83
CA THR A 67 9.10 9.28 1.95
C THR A 67 8.66 8.01 1.21
N LEU A 68 7.37 7.67 1.26
CA LEU A 68 6.81 6.52 0.55
C LEU A 68 6.72 6.80 -0.96
N GLN A 69 6.29 8.00 -1.34
CA GLN A 69 6.19 8.40 -2.74
C GLN A 69 7.57 8.45 -3.42
N ASP A 70 8.61 8.90 -2.72
CA ASP A 70 10.01 8.85 -3.17
C ASP A 70 10.50 7.41 -3.42
N ALA A 71 9.91 6.43 -2.72
CA ALA A 71 10.13 5.00 -2.93
C ALA A 71 9.14 4.36 -3.92
N GLY A 72 8.35 5.16 -4.64
CA GLY A 72 7.41 4.72 -5.66
C GLY A 72 6.11 4.09 -5.13
N TYR A 73 5.82 4.26 -3.83
CA TYR A 73 4.60 3.76 -3.20
C TYR A 73 3.47 4.79 -3.31
N PHE A 74 2.28 4.32 -3.68
CA PHE A 74 1.07 5.14 -3.78
C PHE A 74 -0.01 4.62 -2.82
N PRO A 75 -0.72 5.50 -2.10
CA PRO A 75 -1.77 5.08 -1.18
C PRO A 75 -2.92 4.44 -1.96
N CYS A 76 -3.43 3.34 -1.42
CA CYS A 76 -4.55 2.59 -1.98
C CYS A 76 -5.85 2.81 -1.22
N ILE A 77 -5.78 3.39 -0.02
CA ILE A 77 -6.94 3.64 0.83
C ILE A 77 -6.94 5.10 1.28
N ASP A 78 -8.10 5.73 1.16
CA ASP A 78 -8.34 7.13 1.51
C ASP A 78 -9.65 7.26 2.32
N LYS A 79 -10.00 6.22 3.08
CA LYS A 79 -11.26 6.09 3.84
C LYS A 79 -10.97 5.98 5.34
N VAL A 80 -11.96 6.29 6.18
CA VAL A 80 -11.86 6.07 7.64
C VAL A 80 -11.56 4.60 7.92
N THR A 81 -10.46 4.35 8.63
CA THR A 81 -10.05 3.02 9.09
C THR A 81 -10.20 2.86 10.59
N ARG A 82 -10.39 3.96 11.34
CA ARG A 82 -10.76 3.95 12.76
C ARG A 82 -12.02 4.78 13.00
N PRO A 83 -13.22 4.17 12.92
CA PRO A 83 -14.50 4.89 12.95
C PRO A 83 -14.72 5.77 14.17
N GLN A 84 -14.27 5.34 15.34
CA GLN A 84 -14.49 6.04 16.61
C GLN A 84 -13.77 7.40 16.65
N SER A 85 -12.58 7.48 16.02
CA SER A 85 -11.82 8.73 15.93
C SER A 85 -11.96 9.45 14.58
N GLN A 86 -12.69 8.87 13.62
CA GLN A 86 -12.83 9.42 12.26
C GLN A 86 -11.48 9.66 11.57
N THR A 87 -10.54 8.72 11.75
CA THR A 87 -9.16 8.83 11.22
C THR A 87 -8.84 7.72 10.23
N CYS A 88 -7.94 8.01 9.28
CA CYS A 88 -7.33 7.03 8.39
C CYS A 88 -5.90 6.74 8.86
N VAL A 89 -5.73 5.75 9.75
CA VAL A 89 -4.45 5.42 10.42
C VAL A 89 -3.85 4.09 9.99
N ASP A 90 -4.68 3.17 9.52
CA ASP A 90 -4.29 1.99 8.78
C ASP A 90 -4.11 2.35 7.30
N ASN A 91 -2.97 1.99 6.74
CA ASN A 91 -2.59 2.37 5.39
C ASN A 91 -2.23 1.15 4.55
N PHE A 92 -2.65 1.17 3.30
CA PHE A 92 -2.13 0.28 2.25
C PHE A 92 -1.49 1.15 1.18
N PHE A 93 -0.25 0.85 0.82
CA PHE A 93 0.45 1.44 -0.29
C PHE A 93 0.97 0.38 -1.25
N ILE A 94 1.10 0.72 -2.52
CA ILE A 94 1.67 -0.18 -3.52
C ILE A 94 2.64 0.53 -4.46
N THR A 95 3.60 -0.22 -4.99
CA THR A 95 4.34 0.16 -6.20
C THR A 95 3.60 -0.42 -7.40
N VAL A 96 3.15 0.40 -8.35
CA VAL A 96 2.30 -0.07 -9.47
C VAL A 96 3.17 -0.57 -10.64
N PRO A 97 3.22 -1.89 -10.93
CA PRO A 97 3.67 -2.34 -12.24
C PRO A 97 2.61 -2.00 -13.30
N LYS A 98 3.07 -1.73 -14.52
CA LYS A 98 2.18 -1.43 -15.65
C LYS A 98 1.17 -2.58 -15.81
N LYS A 99 -0.14 -2.26 -15.92
CA LYS A 99 -1.28 -3.15 -16.25
C LYS A 99 -1.99 -3.91 -15.11
N LEU A 100 -1.85 -3.49 -13.85
CA LEU A 100 -2.72 -3.97 -12.76
C LEU A 100 -3.93 -3.05 -12.55
N THR A 101 -5.06 -3.65 -12.20
CA THR A 101 -6.17 -2.93 -11.55
C THR A 101 -6.05 -3.14 -10.05
N ILE A 102 -6.17 -2.05 -9.31
CA ILE A 102 -6.07 -2.02 -7.86
C ILE A 102 -7.34 -1.39 -7.34
N THR A 103 -7.99 -2.10 -6.43
CA THR A 103 -9.23 -1.69 -5.78
C THR A 103 -9.09 -1.92 -4.29
N SER A 104 -9.62 -1.00 -3.48
CA SER A 104 -9.65 -1.16 -2.04
C SER A 104 -11.02 -0.85 -1.47
N THR A 105 -11.37 -1.54 -0.40
CA THR A 105 -12.59 -1.26 0.35
C THR A 105 -12.38 -1.48 1.85
N ILE A 106 -13.24 -0.83 2.62
CA ILE A 106 -13.34 -1.03 4.06
C ILE A 106 -14.46 -2.03 4.34
N ILE A 107 -14.17 -2.99 5.20
CA ILE A 107 -15.18 -3.80 5.87
C ILE A 107 -15.30 -3.23 7.29
N ASP A 108 -16.40 -2.52 7.52
CA ASP A 108 -16.77 -2.10 8.86
C ASP A 108 -17.22 -3.35 9.64
N SER A 109 -16.48 -3.67 10.69
CA SER A 109 -16.76 -4.81 11.55
C SER A 109 -16.71 -4.34 13.00
N ALA A 110 -17.72 -4.68 13.79
CA ALA A 110 -17.75 -4.35 15.22
C ALA A 110 -16.81 -5.24 16.07
N LEU A 111 -15.78 -5.84 15.46
CA LEU A 111 -14.84 -6.76 16.11
C LEU A 111 -13.73 -6.02 16.86
N THR A 112 -13.26 -4.90 16.32
CA THR A 112 -12.26 -4.03 16.92
C THR A 112 -12.64 -2.56 16.70
N ASP A 113 -11.86 -1.61 17.22
CA ASP A 113 -12.00 -0.19 16.89
C ASP A 113 -11.39 0.17 15.52
N HIS A 114 -10.80 -0.80 14.81
CA HIS A 114 -10.27 -0.63 13.45
C HIS A 114 -11.15 -1.39 12.44
N SER A 115 -11.41 -0.76 11.31
CA SER A 115 -12.08 -1.40 10.19
C SER A 115 -11.09 -2.25 9.41
N ALA A 116 -11.54 -3.42 8.93
CA ALA A 116 -10.69 -4.24 8.07
C ALA A 116 -10.57 -3.60 6.69
N ILE A 117 -9.39 -3.70 6.08
CA ILE A 117 -9.13 -3.21 4.72
C ILE A 117 -8.98 -4.42 3.81
N VAL A 118 -9.71 -4.40 2.70
CA VAL A 118 -9.53 -5.35 1.60
C VAL A 118 -8.81 -4.61 0.48
N LEU A 119 -7.68 -5.16 0.04
CA LEU A 119 -6.98 -4.75 -1.17
C LEU A 119 -7.13 -5.88 -2.20
N GLU A 120 -7.74 -5.56 -3.33
CA GLU A 120 -7.84 -6.46 -4.48
C GLU A 120 -6.84 -5.99 -5.56
N VAL A 121 -6.10 -6.97 -6.09
CA VAL A 121 -5.09 -6.77 -7.13
C VAL A 121 -5.41 -7.70 -8.28
N LEU A 122 -5.84 -7.12 -9.41
CA LEU A 122 -6.27 -7.85 -10.59
C LEU A 122 -5.34 -7.64 -11.77
N ASN A 123 -5.19 -8.72 -12.53
CA ASN A 123 -4.46 -8.74 -13.78
C ASN A 123 -5.34 -8.52 -14.98
N ASN A 124 -5.08 -7.45 -15.71
CA ASN A 124 -5.83 -7.15 -16.92
C ASN A 124 -5.22 -7.73 -18.20
N MET A 125 -4.21 -8.59 -18.10
CA MET A 125 -3.65 -9.23 -19.28
C MET A 125 -4.63 -10.25 -19.84
N LYS A 126 -5.05 -10.01 -21.07
CA LYS A 126 -5.73 -10.99 -21.90
C LYS A 126 -4.80 -12.19 -22.03
N GLN A 127 -5.21 -13.36 -21.54
CA GLN A 127 -4.54 -14.61 -21.90
C GLN A 127 -4.51 -14.69 -23.43
N SER A 128 -3.33 -14.61 -24.04
CA SER A 128 -3.21 -14.93 -25.46
C SER A 128 -3.63 -16.37 -25.62
N LYS A 129 -4.79 -16.60 -26.26
CA LYS A 129 -5.16 -17.93 -26.74
C LYS A 129 -4.03 -18.38 -27.66
N THR A 130 -3.24 -19.34 -27.20
CA THR A 130 -2.35 -20.10 -28.07
C THR A 130 -3.23 -20.88 -29.02
N THR A 131 -3.53 -20.31 -30.18
CA THR A 131 -4.14 -21.02 -31.28
C THR A 131 -3.07 -21.97 -31.82
N ASN A 132 -3.06 -23.22 -31.35
CA ASN A 132 -2.30 -24.28 -31.98
C ASN A 132 -2.87 -24.50 -33.38
N ASN A 133 -2.30 -23.84 -34.38
CA ASN A 133 -2.50 -24.19 -35.78
C ASN A 133 -1.77 -25.51 -36.05
N THR A 134 -2.45 -26.63 -35.79
CA THR A 134 -2.07 -27.92 -36.36
C THR A 134 -2.57 -27.91 -37.81
N GLN A 135 -1.71 -27.52 -38.74
CA GLN A 135 -1.90 -27.83 -40.16
C GLN A 135 -1.31 -29.22 -40.42
N THR A 136 -2.19 -30.18 -40.67
CA THR A 136 -1.91 -31.44 -41.38
C THR A 136 -2.28 -31.28 -42.84
#